data_AF-A0A7X7ZKY4-F1
#
_entry.id   AF-A0A7X7ZKY4-F1
#
_cell.length_a   1.000
_cell.length_b   1.000
_cell.length_c   1.000
_cell.angle_alpha   90.00
_cell.angle_beta   90.00
_cell.angle_gamma   90.00
#
_symmetry.space_group_name_H-M   'P 1'
#
loop_
_entity.id
_entity.type
_entity.pdbx_description
1 polymer ?
#
loop_
_entity_poly.entity_id
_entity_poly.type
_entity_poly.pdbx_seq_one_letter_code
_entity_poly.pdbx_strand_id
1 'polypeptide(L)'
;MSSRRPEGRFPAWLLCGLDAFVIGVIVHFAGGIDGPFAMVFLLHALLAGYLLGVRGGAWIAMTDTLILALSGMLTLAGRGPADGSAIIARLGLDASADLSGQYIALRVFLHALLLLSAGLVSGYLTELLRRQSGRLQDALETLRANRAGSRDILENLADGILVLVSGGHPLRANSSLCRMLSL
;
A
#
# COMPACT_ATOMS: atom_id res chain seq x y z
N MET A 1 -5.22 -7.58 -27.61
CA MET A 1 -5.67 -6.42 -26.81
C MET A 1 -6.75 -6.87 -25.84
N SER A 2 -6.38 -7.11 -24.57
CA SER A 2 -7.33 -7.40 -23.48
C SER A 2 -7.27 -6.21 -22.54
N SER A 3 -8.18 -5.25 -22.70
CA SER A 3 -8.34 -4.15 -21.75
C SER A 3 -8.94 -4.72 -20.46
N ARG A 4 -8.06 -5.13 -19.54
CA ARG A 4 -8.46 -5.22 -18.13
C ARG A 4 -8.88 -3.82 -17.73
N ARG A 5 -10.19 -3.59 -17.67
CA ARG A 5 -10.76 -2.38 -17.08
C ARG A 5 -10.08 -2.19 -15.73
N PRO A 6 -9.64 -0.97 -15.36
CA PRO A 6 -9.17 -0.73 -14.00
C PRO A 6 -10.35 -1.10 -13.10
N GLU A 7 -10.24 -2.23 -12.39
CA GLU A 7 -11.20 -2.61 -11.36
C GLU A 7 -11.33 -1.38 -10.46
N GLY A 8 -12.54 -0.79 -10.46
CA GLY A 8 -12.76 0.49 -9.80
C GLY A 8 -12.31 0.35 -8.36
N ARG A 9 -11.60 1.34 -7.81
CA ARG A 9 -11.15 1.35 -6.41
C ARG A 9 -12.31 1.43 -5.39
N PHE A 10 -13.54 1.47 -5.88
CA PHE A 10 -14.78 1.58 -5.12
C PHE A 10 -15.01 0.50 -4.05
N PRO A 11 -14.83 -0.82 -4.33
CA PRO A 11 -15.02 -1.84 -3.31
C PRO A 11 -13.96 -1.76 -2.21
N ALA A 12 -12.73 -1.32 -2.53
CA ALA A 12 -11.69 -1.11 -1.52
C ALA A 12 -12.02 0.08 -0.61
N TRP A 13 -12.58 1.17 -1.15
CA TRP A 13 -13.07 2.28 -0.34
C TRP A 13 -14.20 1.87 0.61
N LEU A 14 -15.16 1.08 0.09
CA LEU A 14 -16.29 0.60 0.87
C LEU A 14 -15.82 -0.35 1.99
N LEU A 15 -14.88 -1.24 1.68
CA LEU A 15 -14.27 -2.14 2.66
C LEU A 15 -13.54 -1.37 3.75
N CYS A 16 -12.63 -0.44 3.42
CA CYS A 16 -11.91 0.34 4.43
C CYS A 16 -12.86 1.21 5.28
N GLY A 17 -13.94 1.73 4.70
CA GLY A 17 -14.95 2.46 5.47
C GLY A 17 -15.70 1.57 6.46
N LEU A 18 -16.06 0.35 6.04
CA LEU A 18 -16.72 -0.64 6.89
C LEU A 18 -15.77 -1.14 7.99
N ASP A 19 -14.52 -1.42 7.65
CA ASP A 19 -13.48 -1.83 8.59
C ASP A 19 -13.24 -0.75 9.64
N ALA A 20 -13.13 0.53 9.25
CA ALA A 20 -13.01 1.64 10.20
C ALA A 20 -14.15 1.64 11.23
N PHE A 21 -15.39 1.42 10.78
CA PHE A 21 -16.56 1.34 11.66
C PHE A 21 -16.50 0.14 12.61
N VAL A 22 -16.21 -1.06 12.08
CA VAL A 22 -16.13 -2.29 12.87
C VAL A 22 -15.00 -2.21 13.90
N ILE A 23 -13.82 -1.74 13.48
CA ILE A 23 -12.68 -1.50 14.38
C ILE A 23 -13.07 -0.48 15.45
N GLY A 24 -13.76 0.59 15.07
CA GLY A 24 -14.30 1.58 16.00
C GLY A 24 -15.18 0.99 17.10
N VAL A 25 -16.13 0.14 16.72
CA VAL A 25 -17.00 -0.56 17.66
C VAL A 25 -16.18 -1.46 18.59
N ILE A 26 -15.27 -2.25 18.05
CA ILE A 26 -14.41 -3.15 18.83
C ILE A 26 -13.56 -2.35 19.82
N VAL A 27 -12.87 -1.31 19.37
CA VAL A 27 -12.01 -0.47 20.20
C VAL A 27 -12.82 0.21 21.29
N HIS A 28 -14.01 0.74 20.96
CA HIS A 28 -14.89 1.37 21.94
C HIS A 28 -15.25 0.40 23.08
N PHE A 29 -15.70 -0.81 22.76
CA PHE A 29 -16.10 -1.80 23.76
C PHE A 29 -14.93 -2.49 24.47
N ALA A 30 -13.76 -2.57 23.86
CA ALA A 30 -12.59 -3.26 24.41
C ALA A 30 -11.68 -2.38 25.30
N GLY A 31 -12.07 -1.13 25.57
CA GLY A 31 -11.30 -0.20 26.40
C GLY A 31 -11.22 1.24 25.94
N GLY A 32 -11.90 1.55 24.83
CA GLY A 32 -11.89 2.86 24.24
C GLY A 32 -10.49 3.24 23.76
N ILE A 33 -10.18 4.53 23.88
CA ILE A 33 -8.92 5.09 23.39
C ILE A 33 -7.70 4.49 24.11
N ASP A 34 -7.83 4.10 25.38
CA ASP A 34 -6.78 3.48 26.22
C ASP A 34 -6.64 1.98 26.03
N GLY A 35 -7.52 1.38 25.23
CA GLY A 35 -7.49 -0.03 24.94
C GLY A 35 -6.26 -0.44 24.12
N PRO A 36 -5.77 -1.69 24.29
CA PRO A 36 -4.66 -2.23 23.49
C PRO A 36 -4.98 -2.28 22.00
N PHE A 37 -6.26 -2.29 21.65
CA PHE A 37 -6.74 -2.34 20.27
C PHE A 37 -6.69 -0.99 19.53
N ALA A 38 -6.39 0.12 20.20
CA ALA A 38 -6.18 1.40 19.51
C ALA A 38 -5.07 1.33 18.44
N MET A 39 -4.08 0.44 18.61
CA MET A 39 -3.03 0.19 17.63
C MET A 39 -3.56 -0.44 16.32
N VAL A 40 -4.75 -1.04 16.33
CA VAL A 40 -5.36 -1.62 15.11
C VAL A 40 -5.68 -0.52 14.09
N PHE A 41 -6.01 0.69 14.55
CA PHE A 41 -6.18 1.84 13.65
C PHE A 41 -4.89 2.20 12.90
N LEU A 42 -3.72 2.02 13.52
CA LEU A 42 -2.45 2.26 12.85
C LEU A 42 -2.25 1.28 11.68
N LEU A 43 -2.52 0.00 11.91
CA LEU A 43 -2.45 -1.01 10.86
C LEU A 43 -3.48 -0.73 9.76
N HIS A 44 -4.68 -0.30 10.14
CA HIS A 44 -5.74 0.05 9.21
C HIS A 44 -5.37 1.25 8.32
N ALA A 45 -4.82 2.32 8.89
CA ALA A 45 -4.33 3.47 8.14
C ALA A 45 -3.20 3.09 7.17
N LEU A 46 -2.27 2.23 7.59
CA LEU A 46 -1.21 1.68 6.72
C LEU A 46 -1.80 0.88 5.55
N LEU A 47 -2.76 -0.01 5.83
CA LEU A 47 -3.43 -0.83 4.83
C LEU A 47 -4.21 0.03 3.82
N ALA A 48 -4.93 1.04 4.30
CA ALA A 48 -5.65 2.00 3.46
C ALA A 48 -4.70 2.77 2.53
N GLY A 49 -3.54 3.20 3.04
CA GLY A 49 -2.48 3.79 2.23
C GLY A 49 -2.00 2.86 1.12
N TYR A 50 -1.79 1.58 1.44
CA TYR A 50 -1.37 0.57 0.48
C TYR A 50 -2.42 0.29 -0.62
N LEU A 51 -3.69 0.15 -0.24
CA LEU A 51 -4.76 -0.20 -1.18
C LEU A 51 -5.19 1.00 -2.05
N LEU A 52 -5.34 2.17 -1.44
CA LEU A 52 -5.99 3.33 -2.05
C LEU A 52 -5.00 4.43 -2.47
N GLY A 53 -3.72 4.31 -2.11
CA GLY A 53 -2.68 5.32 -2.34
C GLY A 53 -2.73 6.45 -1.32
N VAL A 54 -2.03 7.55 -1.60
CA VAL A 54 -1.85 8.68 -0.66
C VAL A 54 -3.19 9.27 -0.22
N ARG A 55 -4.09 9.51 -1.18
CA ARG A 55 -5.39 10.13 -0.92
C ARG A 55 -6.28 9.26 -0.04
N GLY A 56 -6.34 7.96 -0.28
CA GLY A 56 -7.17 7.07 0.51
C GLY A 56 -6.60 6.81 1.89
N GLY A 57 -5.28 6.65 2.02
CA GLY A 57 -4.62 6.57 3.32
C GLY A 57 -4.89 7.78 4.20
N ALA A 58 -4.83 8.99 3.64
CA ALA A 58 -5.15 10.22 4.37
C ALA A 58 -6.63 10.29 4.81
N TRP A 59 -7.56 9.98 3.90
CA TRP A 59 -8.99 10.00 4.22
C TRP A 59 -9.36 8.98 5.30
N ILE A 60 -8.86 7.75 5.18
CA ILE A 60 -9.13 6.70 6.16
C ILE A 60 -8.49 7.02 7.51
N ALA A 61 -7.27 7.58 7.54
CA ALA A 61 -6.66 8.04 8.78
C ALA A 61 -7.51 9.14 9.48
N MET A 62 -8.13 10.05 8.71
CA MET A 62 -9.05 11.05 9.26
C MET A 62 -10.33 10.41 9.80
N THR A 63 -10.92 9.44 9.10
CA THR A 63 -12.11 8.73 9.61
C THR A 63 -11.80 7.93 10.87
N ASP A 64 -10.66 7.25 10.91
CA ASP A 64 -10.18 6.49 12.07
C ASP A 64 -9.98 7.41 13.27
N THR A 65 -9.37 8.58 13.04
CA THR A 65 -9.20 9.62 14.07
C THR A 65 -10.55 10.13 14.58
N LEU A 66 -11.50 10.38 13.69
CA LEU A 66 -12.84 10.86 14.04
C LEU A 66 -13.59 9.82 14.90
N ILE A 67 -13.49 8.54 14.53
CA ILE A 67 -14.08 7.43 15.27
C ILE A 67 -13.44 7.31 16.65
N LEU A 68 -12.11 7.43 16.74
CA LEU A 68 -11.39 7.41 18.01
C LEU A 68 -11.78 8.60 18.91
N ALA A 69 -11.94 9.79 18.33
CA ALA A 69 -12.40 10.98 19.02
C ALA A 69 -13.83 10.82 19.54
N LEU A 70 -14.73 10.28 18.71
CA LEU A 70 -16.10 9.98 19.09
C LEU A 70 -16.15 8.95 20.23
N SER A 71 -15.34 7.89 20.15
CA SER A 71 -15.20 6.92 21.23
C SER A 71 -14.73 7.59 22.53
N GLY A 72 -13.73 8.47 22.48
CA GLY A 72 -13.26 9.22 23.65
C GLY A 72 -14.34 10.12 24.25
N MET A 73 -15.11 10.82 23.41
CA MET A 73 -16.24 11.64 23.85
C MET A 73 -17.37 10.81 24.49
N LEU A 74 -17.67 9.63 23.94
CA LEU A 74 -18.64 8.71 24.53
C LEU A 74 -18.17 8.19 25.90
N THR A 75 -16.87 7.95 26.06
CA THR A 75 -16.27 7.61 27.35
C THR A 75 -16.42 8.74 28.37
N LEU A 76 -16.17 10.01 27.98
CA LEU A 76 -16.41 11.19 28.83
C LEU A 76 -17.86 11.33 29.27
N ALA A 77 -18.81 11.01 28.39
CA ALA A 77 -20.24 11.08 28.68
C ALA A 77 -20.75 9.96 29.61
N GLY A 78 -19.85 9.16 30.18
CA GLY A 78 -20.21 8.04 31.06
C GLY A 78 -20.81 6.84 30.32
N ARG A 79 -20.71 6.81 28.98
CA ARG A 79 -21.14 5.68 28.14
C ARG A 79 -19.98 4.78 27.71
N GLY A 80 -18.82 4.95 28.35
CA GLY A 80 -17.66 4.07 28.14
C GLY A 80 -17.79 2.74 28.89
N PRO A 81 -17.07 1.68 28.48
CA PRO A 81 -17.06 0.42 29.19
C PRO A 81 -16.48 0.57 30.59
N ALA A 82 -17.20 0.13 31.62
CA ALA A 82 -16.80 0.24 33.02
C ALA A 82 -15.48 -0.49 33.34
N ASP A 83 -15.16 -1.55 32.59
CA ASP A 83 -14.02 -2.45 32.86
C ASP A 83 -12.88 -2.34 31.83
N GLY A 84 -13.04 -1.49 30.81
CA GLY A 84 -12.21 -1.51 29.61
C GLY A 84 -10.88 -0.75 29.73
N SER A 85 -10.72 0.15 30.70
CA SER A 85 -9.46 0.86 30.97
C SER A 85 -8.45 -0.01 31.74
N ALA A 86 -8.53 -1.34 31.58
CA ALA A 86 -7.81 -2.34 32.35
C ALA A 86 -6.29 -2.14 32.38
N ILE A 87 -5.69 -1.41 31.42
CA ILE A 87 -4.26 -1.08 31.44
C ILE A 87 -3.96 -0.01 32.51
N ILE A 88 -4.77 1.05 32.60
CA ILE A 88 -4.63 2.10 33.62
C ILE A 88 -4.93 1.52 35.01
N ALA A 89 -6.02 0.74 35.11
CA ALA A 89 -6.38 0.06 36.36
C ALA A 89 -5.35 -1.00 36.81
N ARG A 90 -4.68 -1.71 35.88
CA ARG A 90 -3.64 -2.71 36.22
C ARG A 90 -2.26 -2.13 36.51
N LEU A 91 -1.96 -0.91 36.05
CA LEU A 91 -0.69 -0.24 36.33
C LEU A 91 -0.61 0.33 37.76
N GLY A 92 -1.65 0.14 38.59
CA GLY A 92 -1.67 0.64 39.97
C GLY A 92 -1.62 2.16 40.07
N LEU A 93 -1.76 2.85 38.94
CA LEU A 93 -2.07 4.25 38.87
C LEU A 93 -3.56 4.34 39.20
N ASP A 94 -3.88 4.37 40.50
CA ASP A 94 -5.12 4.95 41.04
C ASP A 94 -5.16 6.47 40.75
N ALA A 95 -4.76 6.85 39.54
CA ALA A 95 -5.35 7.97 38.88
C ALA A 95 -6.79 7.54 38.60
N SER A 96 -7.65 7.84 39.57
CA SER A 96 -8.76 8.74 39.28
C SER A 96 -8.19 9.97 38.56
N ALA A 97 -7.64 9.78 37.35
CA ALA A 97 -7.54 10.84 36.39
C ALA A 97 -9.01 11.13 36.18
N ASP A 98 -9.49 12.20 36.81
CA ASP A 98 -10.48 13.04 36.15
C ASP A 98 -10.15 12.92 34.68
N LEU A 99 -10.96 12.17 33.93
CA LEU A 99 -10.80 12.02 32.49
C LEU A 99 -11.09 13.41 31.96
N SER A 100 -10.08 14.26 32.05
CA SER A 100 -10.15 15.64 31.70
C SER A 100 -10.23 15.63 30.19
N GLY A 101 -11.15 16.40 29.62
CA GLY A 101 -11.26 16.55 28.17
C GLY A 101 -9.92 16.88 27.52
N GLN A 102 -8.99 17.51 28.27
CA GLN A 102 -7.61 17.77 27.85
C GLN A 102 -6.81 16.49 27.57
N TYR A 103 -6.92 15.45 28.40
CA TYR A 103 -6.23 14.18 28.20
C TYR A 103 -6.69 13.49 26.92
N ILE A 104 -8.00 13.38 26.73
CA ILE A 104 -8.58 12.77 25.53
C ILE A 104 -8.25 13.59 24.30
N ALA A 105 -8.32 14.93 24.37
CA ALA A 105 -7.95 15.80 23.25
C ALA A 105 -6.48 15.62 22.84
N LEU A 106 -5.54 15.62 23.81
CA LEU A 106 -4.13 15.38 23.55
C LEU A 106 -3.91 13.99 22.93
N ARG A 107 -4.61 12.98 23.44
CA ARG A 107 -4.45 11.61 22.99
C ARG A 107 -5.00 11.39 21.59
N VAL A 108 -6.17 11.94 21.28
CA VAL A 108 -6.74 11.98 19.92
C VAL A 108 -5.79 12.72 18.98
N PHE A 109 -5.22 13.86 19.41
CA PHE A 109 -4.27 14.61 18.59
C PHE A 109 -3.01 13.81 18.26
N LEU A 110 -2.42 13.12 19.24
CA LEU A 110 -1.26 12.26 19.03
C LEU A 110 -1.58 11.08 18.09
N HIS A 111 -2.74 10.44 18.27
CA HIS A 111 -3.19 9.40 17.35
C HIS A 111 -3.45 9.95 15.96
N ALA A 112 -4.06 11.13 15.83
CA ALA A 112 -4.28 11.78 14.53
C ALA A 112 -2.96 11.96 13.77
N LEU A 113 -1.92 12.45 14.45
CA LEU A 113 -0.60 12.65 13.87
C LEU A 113 0.03 11.32 13.43
N LEU A 114 -0.05 10.29 14.28
CA LEU A 114 0.46 8.95 13.99
C LEU A 114 -0.27 8.29 12.82
N LEU A 115 -1.60 8.31 12.83
CA LEU A 115 -2.42 7.68 11.80
C LEU A 115 -2.25 8.39 10.45
N LEU A 116 -2.25 9.72 10.45
CA LEU A 116 -2.10 10.50 9.24
C LEU A 116 -0.70 10.36 8.65
N SER A 117 0.34 10.38 9.47
CA SER A 117 1.71 10.12 8.98
C SER A 117 1.86 8.70 8.44
N ALA A 118 1.35 7.69 9.14
CA ALA A 118 1.40 6.30 8.69
C ALA A 118 0.65 6.08 7.38
N GLY A 119 -0.59 6.56 7.27
CA GLY A 119 -1.40 6.45 6.06
C GLY A 119 -0.77 7.16 4.85
N LEU A 120 -0.22 8.36 5.06
CA LEU A 120 0.48 9.11 4.01
C LEU A 120 1.77 8.43 3.57
N VAL A 121 2.61 8.00 4.51
CA VAL A 121 3.90 7.34 4.20
C VAL A 121 3.66 6.02 3.47
N SER A 122 2.72 5.19 3.94
CA SER A 122 2.35 3.94 3.28
C SER A 122 1.81 4.19 1.86
N GLY A 123 0.92 5.17 1.71
CA GLY A 123 0.37 5.54 0.40
C GLY A 123 1.41 6.08 -0.56
N TYR A 124 2.34 6.91 -0.07
CA TYR A 124 3.41 7.47 -0.88
C TYR A 124 4.39 6.40 -1.34
N LEU A 125 4.83 5.53 -0.41
CA LEU A 125 5.73 4.43 -0.73
C LEU A 125 5.10 3.48 -1.75
N THR A 126 3.81 3.19 -1.60
CA THR A 126 3.10 2.32 -2.53
C THR A 126 3.00 2.93 -3.93
N GLU A 127 2.68 4.23 -4.04
CA GLU A 127 2.67 4.90 -5.33
C GLU A 127 4.06 4.96 -5.96
N LEU A 128 5.10 5.20 -5.17
CA LEU A 128 6.49 5.20 -5.64
C LEU A 128 6.88 3.83 -6.20
N LEU A 129 6.59 2.75 -5.47
CA LEU A 129 6.88 1.38 -5.90
C LEU A 129 6.12 1.01 -7.18
N ARG A 130 4.85 1.40 -7.30
CA ARG A 130 4.06 1.18 -8.52
C ARG A 130 4.65 1.91 -9.72
N ARG A 131 5.12 3.16 -9.54
CA ARG A 131 5.76 3.93 -10.61
C ARG A 131 7.10 3.32 -11.05
N GLN A 132 7.91 2.88 -10.10
CA GLN A 132 9.21 2.24 -10.41
C GLN A 132 9.01 0.90 -11.13
N SER A 133 8.04 0.09 -10.69
CA SER A 133 7.71 -1.18 -11.33
C SER A 133 7.22 -0.98 -12.78
N GLY A 134 6.36 0.02 -13.03
CA GLY A 134 5.91 0.36 -14.38
C GLY A 134 7.07 0.76 -15.30
N ARG A 135 7.96 1.66 -14.84
CA ARG A 135 9.15 2.07 -15.61
C ARG A 135 10.06 0.90 -15.96
N LEU A 136 10.22 -0.06 -15.04
CA LEU A 136 11.02 -1.25 -15.29
C LEU A 136 10.38 -2.15 -16.35
N GLN A 137 9.05 -2.33 -16.31
CA GLN A 137 8.32 -3.11 -17.31
C GLN A 137 8.43 -2.46 -18.69
N ASP A 138 8.22 -1.15 -18.80
CA ASP A 138 8.33 -0.41 -20.06
C ASP A 138 9.74 -0.53 -20.66
N ALA A 139 10.78 -0.42 -19.83
CA ALA A 139 12.17 -0.59 -20.27
C ALA A 139 12.44 -2.01 -20.78
N LEU A 140 11.92 -3.03 -20.09
CA LEU A 140 12.05 -4.43 -20.52
C LEU A 140 11.29 -4.71 -21.83
N GLU A 141 10.10 -4.14 -22.01
CA GLU A 141 9.35 -4.25 -23.26
C GLU A 141 10.08 -3.57 -24.42
N THR A 142 10.64 -2.38 -24.19
CA THR A 142 11.44 -1.65 -25.18
C THR A 142 12.68 -2.44 -25.60
N LEU A 143 13.40 -3.06 -24.65
CA LEU A 143 14.55 -3.91 -24.94
C LEU A 143 14.16 -5.16 -25.73
N ARG A 144 13.02 -5.78 -25.41
CA ARG A 144 12.50 -6.93 -26.16
C ARG A 144 12.11 -6.54 -27.58
N ALA A 145 11.44 -5.41 -27.76
CA ALA A 145 11.07 -4.88 -29.07
C ALA A 145 12.31 -4.59 -29.93
N ASN A 146 13.32 -3.93 -29.36
CA ASN A 146 14.58 -3.65 -30.08
C ASN A 146 15.31 -4.93 -30.47
N ARG A 147 15.40 -5.93 -29.58
CA ARG A 147 16.02 -7.22 -29.92
C ARG A 147 15.27 -7.95 -31.03
N ALA A 148 13.94 -7.92 -31.00
CA ALA A 148 13.12 -8.51 -32.06
C ALA A 148 13.36 -7.80 -33.39
N GLY A 149 13.34 -6.47 -33.41
CA GLY A 149 13.63 -5.68 -34.61
C GLY A 149 15.04 -5.92 -35.17
N SER A 150 16.08 -5.90 -34.32
CA SER A 150 17.45 -6.22 -34.75
C SER A 150 17.57 -7.64 -35.31
N ARG A 151 16.87 -8.61 -34.71
CA ARG A 151 16.85 -9.98 -35.22
C ARG A 151 16.18 -10.07 -36.58
N ASP A 152 15.05 -9.39 -36.76
CA ASP A 152 14.29 -9.41 -38.01
C ASP A 152 15.08 -8.73 -39.14
N ILE A 153 15.80 -7.64 -38.84
CA ILE A 153 16.73 -7.00 -39.78
C ILE A 153 17.86 -7.96 -40.18
N LEU A 154 18.48 -8.64 -39.22
CA LEU A 154 19.55 -9.60 -39.52
C LEU A 154 19.06 -10.80 -40.33
N GLU A 155 17.85 -11.29 -40.07
CA GLU A 155 17.25 -12.41 -40.80
C GLU A 155 16.80 -12.04 -42.22
N ASN A 156 16.43 -10.78 -42.47
CA ASN A 156 16.00 -10.28 -43.78
C ASN A 156 17.11 -9.57 -44.60
N LEU A 157 18.34 -9.45 -44.08
CA LEU A 157 19.43 -8.85 -44.85
C LEU A 157 19.76 -9.70 -46.08
N ALA A 158 19.99 -9.05 -47.23
CA ALA A 158 20.34 -9.73 -48.48
C ALA A 158 21.73 -10.40 -48.41
N ASP A 159 22.65 -9.82 -47.65
CA ASP A 159 23.98 -10.38 -47.43
C ASP A 159 23.97 -11.51 -46.39
N GLY A 160 24.78 -12.54 -46.64
CA GLY A 160 25.00 -13.62 -45.70
C GLY A 160 25.86 -13.17 -44.52
N ILE A 161 25.32 -13.21 -43.30
CA ILE A 161 26.03 -12.84 -42.07
C ILE A 161 26.31 -14.10 -41.25
N LEU A 162 27.57 -14.26 -40.86
CA LEU A 162 28.03 -15.30 -39.93
C LEU A 162 28.67 -14.62 -38.70
N VAL A 163 28.10 -14.89 -37.53
CA VAL A 163 28.64 -14.43 -36.24
C VAL A 163 29.45 -15.55 -35.62
N LEU A 164 30.74 -15.31 -35.39
CA LEU A 164 31.68 -16.26 -34.79
C LEU A 164 31.93 -15.92 -33.31
N VAL A 165 32.16 -16.94 -32.50
CA VAL A 165 32.70 -16.76 -31.13
C VAL A 165 34.20 -16.48 -31.22
N SER A 166 34.77 -15.86 -30.19
CA SER A 166 36.22 -15.57 -30.08
C SER A 166 37.14 -16.80 -30.27
N GLY A 167 36.60 -18.03 -30.22
CA GLY A 167 37.31 -19.29 -30.51
C GLY A 167 37.15 -19.81 -31.94
N GLY A 168 36.54 -19.04 -32.85
CA GLY A 168 36.38 -19.42 -34.27
C GLY A 168 35.17 -20.32 -34.57
N HIS A 169 34.42 -20.78 -33.56
CA HIS A 169 33.20 -21.55 -33.78
C HIS A 169 32.02 -20.65 -34.19
N PRO A 170 31.19 -21.07 -35.16
CA PRO A 170 30.02 -20.31 -35.59
C PRO A 170 28.94 -20.31 -34.51
N LEU A 171 28.55 -19.11 -34.07
CA LEU A 171 27.48 -18.91 -33.08
C LEU A 171 26.12 -18.80 -33.78
N ARG A 172 26.07 -18.09 -34.92
CA ARG A 172 24.82 -17.83 -35.62
C ARG A 172 25.04 -17.45 -37.09
N ALA A 173 24.18 -17.94 -37.96
CA ALA A 173 24.08 -17.55 -39.36
C ALA A 173 22.67 -17.01 -39.66
N ASN A 174 22.54 -16.07 -40.60
CA ASN A 174 21.24 -15.62 -41.08
C ASN A 174 20.71 -16.47 -42.25
N SER A 175 19.43 -16.28 -42.60
CA SER A 175 18.74 -17.07 -43.64
C SER A 175 19.38 -16.94 -45.03
N SER A 176 19.95 -15.78 -45.34
CA SER A 176 20.63 -15.51 -46.61
C SER A 176 21.97 -16.25 -46.73
N LEU A 177 22.75 -16.36 -45.64
CA LEU A 177 23.98 -17.17 -45.63
C LEU A 177 23.67 -18.66 -45.84
N CYS A 178 22.65 -19.18 -45.16
CA CYS A 178 22.21 -20.58 -45.35
C CYS A 178 21.82 -20.83 -46.82
N ARG A 179 21.03 -19.94 -47.42
CA ARG A 179 20.66 -20.02 -48.85
C ARG A 179 21.87 -19.97 -49.79
N MET A 180 22.85 -19.11 -49.53
CA MET A 180 24.07 -19.01 -50.33
C MET A 180 24.95 -20.26 -50.23
N LEU A 181 25.00 -20.87 -49.04
CA LEU A 181 25.77 -22.09 -48.77
C LEU A 181 25.01 -23.39 -49.09
N SER A 182 23.77 -23.30 -49.59
CA SER A 182 22.90 -24.46 -49.88
C SER A 182 22.66 -25.36 -48.66
N LEU A 183 22.62 -24.76 -47.46
CA LEU A 183 22.27 -25.38 -46.17
C LEU A 183 20.82 -25.06 -45.81
#